data_AF-A0A922Z644-F1
#
_entry.id   AF-A0A922Z644-F1
#
_cell.length_a   1.000
_cell.length_b   1.000
_cell.length_c   1.000
_cell.angle_alpha   90.00
_cell.angle_beta   90.00
_cell.angle_gamma   90.00
#
_symmetry.space_group_name_H-M   'P 1'
#
loop_
_entity.id
_entity.type
_entity.pdbx_description
1 polymer ?
#
loop_
_entity_poly.entity_id
_entity_poly.type
_entity_poly.pdbx_seq_one_letter_code
_entity_poly.pdbx_strand_id
1 'polypeptide(L)'
;MGIGFLDLVTTAVLHHHGLIVELNPLMKPIIEYSEWLFAAVKAMTLLLAWAVMVKYFKTHETFVRKAAMAGACAYVGIWTVWFIGGTIAMS
;
A
#
# COMPACT_ATOMS: atom_id res chain seq x y z
N MET A 1 -3.67 -1.96 -9.11
CA MET A 1 -4.06 -3.14 -8.31
C MET A 1 -2.89 -4.05 -8.02
N GLY A 2 -2.18 -4.57 -9.03
CA GLY A 2 -1.07 -5.52 -8.83
C GLY A 2 0.00 -5.06 -7.80
N ILE A 3 0.43 -3.80 -7.86
CA ILE A 3 1.43 -3.24 -6.94
C ILE A 3 0.96 -3.31 -5.48
N GLY A 4 -0.29 -2.88 -5.20
CA GLY A 4 -0.82 -2.89 -3.83
C GLY A 4 -1.09 -4.30 -3.29
N PHE A 5 -1.43 -5.25 -4.15
CA PHE A 5 -1.63 -6.64 -3.73
C PHE A 5 -0.29 -7.34 -3.45
N LEU A 6 0.72 -7.08 -4.30
CA LEU A 6 2.09 -7.53 -4.05
C LEU A 6 2.62 -6.97 -2.73
N ASP A 7 2.49 -5.66 -2.52
CA ASP A 7 2.87 -4.98 -1.28
C ASP A 7 2.20 -5.63 -0.05
N LEU A 8 0.90 -5.88 -0.10
CA LEU A 8 0.15 -6.56 0.97
C LEU A 8 0.76 -7.93 1.29
N VAL A 9 0.94 -8.79 0.28
CA VAL A 9 1.46 -10.15 0.48
C VAL A 9 2.90 -10.10 0.97
N THR A 10 3.75 -9.27 0.38
CA THR A 10 5.15 -9.15 0.80
C THR A 10 5.27 -8.63 2.22
N THR A 11 4.48 -7.63 2.60
CA THR A 11 4.53 -7.08 3.96
C THR A 11 4.04 -8.11 4.98
N ALA A 12 2.93 -8.81 4.71
CA ALA A 12 2.42 -9.84 5.63
C ALA A 12 3.41 -10.99 5.82
N VAL A 13 4.00 -11.50 4.74
CA VAL A 13 4.97 -12.62 4.80
C VAL A 13 6.27 -12.18 5.48
N LEU A 14 6.83 -11.03 5.11
CA LEU A 14 8.09 -10.56 5.68
C LEU A 14 7.94 -10.18 7.16
N HIS A 15 6.80 -9.61 7.56
CA HIS A 15 6.50 -9.31 8.96
C HIS A 15 6.36 -10.58 9.80
N HIS A 16 5.67 -11.60 9.26
CA HIS A 16 5.53 -12.90 9.90
C HIS A 16 6.89 -13.57 10.19
N HIS A 17 7.86 -13.37 9.31
CA HIS A 17 9.23 -13.84 9.50
C HIS A 17 10.12 -12.90 10.35
N GLY A 18 9.58 -11.80 10.87
CA GLY A 18 10.31 -10.82 11.67
C GLY A 18 11.37 -10.03 10.89
N LEU A 19 11.28 -9.99 9.56
CA LEU A 19 12.29 -9.39 8.68
C LEU A 19 12.08 -7.90 8.42
N ILE A 20 10.88 -7.38 8.71
CA ILE A 20 10.54 -5.97 8.51
C ILE A 20 9.75 -5.41 9.70
N VAL A 21 9.94 -4.12 9.95
CA VAL A 21 9.13 -3.35 10.90
C VAL A 21 8.31 -2.33 10.11
N GLU A 22 7.02 -2.26 10.36
CA GLU A 22 6.14 -1.31 9.67
C GLU A 22 6.44 0.11 10.17
N LEU A 23 6.99 0.92 9.28
CA LEU A 23 7.35 2.32 9.55
C LEU A 23 6.14 3.27 9.49
N ASN A 24 5.02 2.82 8.91
CA ASN A 24 3.84 3.64 8.78
C ASN A 24 3.11 3.76 10.13
N PRO A 25 3.07 4.95 10.77
CA PRO A 25 2.53 5.12 12.11
C PRO A 25 1.05 4.75 12.24
N LEU A 26 0.29 4.77 11.13
CA LEU A 26 -1.11 4.33 11.11
C LEU A 26 -1.26 2.81 11.01
N MET A 27 -0.33 2.15 10.33
CA MET A 27 -0.41 0.72 10.04
C MET A 27 0.38 -0.13 11.04
N LYS A 28 1.39 0.47 11.69
CA LYS A 28 2.19 -0.13 12.74
C LYS A 28 1.37 -0.74 13.89
N PRO A 29 0.42 -0.04 14.54
CA PRO A 29 -0.38 -0.65 15.60
C PRO A 29 -1.30 -1.77 15.09
N ILE A 30 -1.67 -1.75 13.80
CA ILE A 30 -2.56 -2.75 13.20
C ILE A 30 -1.80 -4.06 12.97
N ILE A 31 -0.58 -3.99 12.42
CA ILE A 31 0.23 -5.19 12.16
C ILE A 31 0.79 -5.80 13.45
N GLU A 32 1.11 -4.97 14.45
CA GLU A 32 1.55 -5.41 15.79
C GLU A 32 0.43 -6.12 16.56
N TYR A 33 -0.84 -5.73 16.35
CA TYR A 33 -1.98 -6.41 16.96
C TYR A 33 -2.36 -7.70 16.22
N SER A 34 -2.45 -7.65 14.89
CA SER A 34 -2.79 -8.81 14.08
C SER A 34 -2.42 -8.62 12.60
N GLU A 35 -1.57 -9.52 12.09
CA GLU A 35 -1.21 -9.60 10.67
C GLU A 35 -2.43 -9.86 9.77
N TRP A 36 -3.39 -10.65 10.26
CA TRP A 36 -4.65 -10.92 9.56
C TRP A 36 -5.54 -9.67 9.48
N LEU A 37 -5.60 -8.87 10.54
CA LEU A 37 -6.33 -7.60 10.53
C LEU A 37 -5.68 -6.62 9.55
N PHE A 38 -4.36 -6.53 9.56
CA PHE A 38 -3.60 -5.71 8.60
C PHE A 38 -3.90 -6.12 7.15
N ALA A 39 -3.81 -7.42 6.85
CA ALA A 39 -4.11 -7.95 5.52
C ALA A 39 -5.57 -7.68 5.12
N ALA A 40 -6.53 -7.86 6.03
CA ALA A 40 -7.95 -7.60 5.78
C ALA A 40 -8.22 -6.11 5.50
N VAL A 41 -7.64 -5.20 6.29
CA VAL A 41 -7.79 -3.75 6.10
C VAL A 41 -7.16 -3.29 4.79
N LYS A 42 -5.94 -3.75 4.46
CA LYS A 42 -5.31 -3.46 3.15
C LYS A 42 -6.11 -4.05 1.98
N ALA A 43 -6.60 -5.28 2.10
CA ALA A 43 -7.41 -5.89 1.06
C ALA A 43 -8.73 -5.13 0.85
N MET A 44 -9.42 -4.76 1.93
CA MET A 44 -10.67 -4.01 1.86
C MET A 44 -10.48 -2.63 1.24
N THR A 45 -9.40 -1.91 1.59
CA THR A 45 -9.09 -0.61 0.98
C THR A 45 -8.78 -0.72 -0.51
N LEU A 46 -8.04 -1.76 -0.95
CA LEU A 46 -7.82 -2.03 -2.36
C LEU A 46 -9.12 -2.38 -3.12
N LEU A 47 -9.98 -3.20 -2.52
CA LEU A 47 -11.27 -3.57 -3.10
C LEU A 47 -12.22 -2.37 -3.22
N LEU A 48 -12.28 -1.51 -2.21
CA LEU A 48 -13.07 -0.28 -2.25
C LEU A 48 -12.55 0.69 -3.31
N ALA A 49 -11.24 0.90 -3.37
CA ALA A 49 -10.62 1.72 -4.42
C ALA A 49 -10.92 1.17 -5.81
N TRP A 50 -10.89 -0.16 -5.97
CA TRP A 50 -11.26 -0.83 -7.22
C TRP A 50 -12.72 -0.59 -7.59
N ALA A 51 -13.64 -0.84 -6.66
CA ALA A 51 -15.08 -0.67 -6.89
C ALA A 51 -15.43 0.77 -7.28
N VAL A 52 -14.82 1.77 -6.62
CA VAL A 52 -14.98 3.19 -6.97
C VAL A 52 -14.44 3.45 -8.37
N MET A 53 -13.23 3.00 -8.70
CA MET A 53 -12.67 3.20 -10.03
C MET A 53 -13.52 2.55 -11.12
N VAL A 54 -14.00 1.31 -10.93
CA VAL A 54 -14.88 0.62 -11.89
C VAL A 54 -16.20 1.37 -12.09
N LYS A 55 -16.80 1.88 -11.01
CA LYS A 55 -18.04 2.67 -11.07
C LYS A 55 -17.86 3.96 -11.88
N TYR A 56 -16.74 4.66 -11.69
CA TYR A 56 -16.45 5.92 -12.37
C TYR A 56 -15.77 5.76 -13.74
N PHE A 57 -15.28 4.56 -14.08
CA PHE A 57 -14.60 4.31 -15.35
C PHE A 57 -15.52 4.55 -16.55
N LYS A 58 -16.79 4.14 -16.46
CA LYS A 58 -17.77 4.28 -17.54
C LYS A 58 -18.13 5.73 -17.87
N THR A 59 -17.98 6.64 -16.92
CA THR A 59 -18.37 8.05 -17.08
C THR A 59 -17.17 8.98 -17.20
N HIS A 60 -16.00 8.60 -16.65
CA HIS A 60 -14.82 9.45 -16.54
C HIS A 60 -13.50 8.66 -16.73
N GLU A 61 -13.37 7.90 -17.81
CA GLU A 61 -12.19 7.04 -18.09
C GLU A 61 -10.85 7.77 -17.92
N THR A 62 -10.70 8.94 -18.53
CA THR A 62 -9.45 9.73 -18.50
C THR A 62 -9.08 10.15 -17.08
N PHE A 63 -10.07 10.46 -16.25
CA PHE A 63 -9.87 10.81 -14.85
C PHE A 63 -9.38 9.59 -14.05
N VAL A 64 -10.02 8.43 -14.22
CA VAL A 64 -9.65 7.20 -13.53
C VAL A 64 -8.22 6.78 -13.88
N ARG A 65 -7.83 6.88 -15.16
CA ARG A 65 -6.44 6.59 -15.59
C ARG A 65 -5.42 7.53 -14.97
N LYS A 66 -5.71 8.84 -14.94
CA LYS A 66 -4.82 9.84 -14.30
C LYS A 66 -4.74 9.62 -12.79
N ALA A 67 -5.85 9.33 -12.13
CA ALA A 67 -5.89 9.05 -10.70
C ALA A 67 -5.10 7.78 -10.35
N ALA A 68 -5.22 6.72 -11.15
CA ALA A 68 -4.44 5.49 -10.97
C ALA A 68 -2.93 5.73 -11.18
N MET A 69 -2.55 6.52 -12.18
CA MET A 69 -1.15 6.87 -12.43
C MET A 69 -0.58 7.75 -11.32
N ALA A 70 -1.33 8.77 -10.89
CA ALA A 70 -0.94 9.63 -9.77
C ALA A 70 -0.78 8.82 -8.47
N GLY A 71 -1.69 7.88 -8.20
CA GLY A 71 -1.59 6.96 -7.06
C GLY A 71 -0.35 6.08 -7.13
N ALA A 72 -0.01 5.55 -8.31
CA ALA A 72 1.21 4.76 -8.50
C ALA A 72 2.48 5.60 -8.30
N CYS A 73 2.54 6.81 -8.87
CA CYS A 73 3.66 7.73 -8.68
C CYS A 73 3.81 8.15 -7.21
N ALA A 74 2.70 8.44 -6.52
CA ALA A 74 2.71 8.77 -5.11
C ALA A 74 3.24 7.61 -4.25
N TYR A 75 2.78 6.37 -4.53
CA TYR A 75 3.27 5.19 -3.83
C TYR A 75 4.78 4.98 -4.03
N VAL A 76 5.26 5.02 -5.28
CA VAL A 76 6.69 4.88 -5.58
C VAL A 76 7.49 6.02 -4.95
N GLY A 77 6.99 7.26 -4.99
CA GLY A 77 7.66 8.41 -4.41
C GLY A 77 7.79 8.31 -2.89
N ILE A 78 6.71 7.99 -2.18
CA ILE A 78 6.72 7.79 -0.72
C ILE A 78 7.67 6.64 -0.37
N TRP A 79 7.56 5.51 -1.07
CA TRP A 79 8.43 4.36 -0.85
C TRP A 79 9.90 4.72 -1.04
N THR A 80 10.23 5.45 -2.12
CA THR A 80 11.60 5.89 -2.42
C THR A 80 12.14 6.83 -1.35
N VAL A 81 11.34 7.81 -0.90
CA VAL A 81 11.74 8.74 0.16
C VAL A 81 12.01 7.99 1.47
N TRP A 82 11.16 7.04 1.82
CA TRP A 82 11.33 6.26 3.04
C TRP A 82 12.48 5.27 2.95
N PHE A 83 12.67 4.64 1.80
CA PHE A 83 13.78 3.73 1.55
C PHE A 83 15.13 4.45 1.64
N ILE A 84 15.24 5.60 0.96
CA ILE A 84 16.45 6.44 1.01
C ILE A 84 16.65 7.02 2.41
N GLY A 85 15.62 7.59 3.02
CA GLY A 85 15.70 8.16 4.37
C GLY A 85 16.07 7.13 5.44
N GLY A 86 15.52 5.92 5.36
CA GLY A 86 15.87 4.80 6.24
C GLY A 86 17.29 4.28 5.99
N THR A 87 17.75 4.23 4.74
CA THR A 87 19.12 3.82 4.41
C THR A 87 20.16 4.82 4.92
N ILE A 88 19.90 6.13 4.76
CA ILE A 88 20.79 7.20 5.25
C ILE A 88 20.81 7.24 6.78
N ALA A 89 19.69 6.95 7.44
CA ALA A 89 19.63 6.93 8.91
C ALA A 89 20.35 5.72 9.55
N MET A 90 20.67 4.68 8.78
CA MET A 90 21.37 3.48 9.25
C MET A 90 22.86 3.42 8.83
N SER A 91 23.36 4.40 8.07
CA SER A 91 24.78 4.56 7.68
C SER A 91 25.51 5.50 8.64
#